data_AF-A0A7Y9I7Y2-F1
#
_entry.id   AF-A0A7Y9I7Y2-F1
#
_cell.length_a   1.000
_cell.length_b   1.000
_cell.length_c   1.000
_cell.angle_alpha   90.00
_cell.angle_beta   90.00
_cell.angle_gamma   90.00
#
_symmetry.space_group_name_H-M   'P 1'
#
loop_
_entity.id
_entity.type
_entity.pdbx_description
1 polymer ?
#
loop_
_entity_poly.entity_id
_entity_poly.type
_entity_poly.pdbx_seq_one_letter_code
_entity_poly.pdbx_strand_id
1 'polypeptide(L)'
;MITEPVQLPLPFLPGLLAHHRAVLVEVASGSWQRRAACRDGRPDDWFPEDEQDGSAAFEPRRVCGGCPVARQCLSWALLADEQGIWGGTTGTERDAILADLGSGLPLGRVPATEALAA
;
A
#
# COMPACT_ATOMS: atom_id res chain seq x y z
N MET A 1 18.81 -16.28 21.27
CA MET A 1 17.87 -16.48 20.14
C MET A 1 17.63 -15.13 19.54
N ILE A 2 18.48 -14.78 18.56
CA ILE A 2 18.53 -13.47 17.92
C ILE A 2 17.46 -13.50 16.83
N THR A 3 16.35 -12.80 17.03
CA THR A 3 15.45 -12.46 15.94
C THR A 3 16.16 -11.36 15.16
N GLU A 4 16.98 -11.74 14.18
CA GLU A 4 17.56 -10.76 13.26
C GLU A 4 16.41 -9.98 12.60
N PRO A 5 16.41 -8.63 12.66
CA PRO A 5 15.49 -7.86 11.85
C PRO A 5 15.83 -8.18 10.41
N VAL A 6 14.88 -8.77 9.69
CA VAL A 6 14.99 -9.07 8.26
C VAL A 6 15.32 -7.76 7.56
N GLN A 7 16.61 -7.54 7.27
CA GLN A 7 17.07 -6.49 6.38
C GLN A 7 16.71 -6.94 4.97
N LEU A 8 15.42 -6.88 4.64
CA LEU A 8 14.97 -6.94 3.26
C LEU A 8 15.70 -5.81 2.53
N PRO A 9 16.48 -6.08 1.48
CA PRO A 9 17.08 -5.03 0.68
C PRO A 9 15.91 -4.21 0.15
N LEU A 10 15.79 -3.00 0.69
CA LEU A 10 14.73 -2.07 0.33
C LEU A 10 14.66 -2.04 -1.19
N PRO A 11 13.53 -2.42 -1.82
CA PRO A 11 13.41 -2.32 -3.26
C PRO A 11 13.80 -0.89 -3.62
N PHE A 12 14.80 -0.76 -4.48
CA PHE A 12 15.25 0.53 -4.92
C PHE A 12 14.13 1.08 -5.80
N LEU A 13 13.22 1.84 -5.21
CA LEU A 13 12.19 2.59 -5.92
C LEU A 13 12.83 3.89 -6.39
N PRO A 14 13.27 3.98 -7.66
CA PRO A 14 13.81 5.23 -8.17
C PRO A 14 12.72 6.31 -8.06
N GLY A 15 13.05 7.42 -7.41
CA GLY A 15 12.15 8.57 -7.27
C GLY A 15 11.56 8.77 -5.87
N LEU A 16 11.56 7.78 -4.98
CA LEU A 16 11.05 7.98 -3.62
C LEU A 16 12.14 8.53 -2.68
N LEU A 17 11.81 9.59 -1.93
CA LEU A 17 12.71 10.15 -0.93
C LEU A 17 13.00 9.16 0.21
N ALA A 18 14.25 9.12 0.67
CA ALA A 18 14.71 8.15 1.66
C ALA A 18 13.87 8.16 2.97
N HIS A 19 13.41 9.32 3.41
CA HIS A 19 12.58 9.44 4.62
C HIS A 19 11.17 8.89 4.41
N HIS A 20 10.56 9.12 3.24
CA HIS A 20 9.29 8.49 2.89
C HIS A 20 9.43 6.97 2.85
N ARG A 21 10.51 6.47 2.22
CA ARG A 21 10.79 5.02 2.18
C ARG A 21 10.92 4.42 3.58
N ALA A 22 11.63 5.07 4.49
CA ALA A 22 11.80 4.58 5.85
C ALA A 22 10.46 4.43 6.59
N VAL A 23 9.57 5.43 6.46
CA VAL A 23 8.23 5.38 7.06
C VAL A 23 7.40 4.24 6.49
N LEU A 24 7.38 4.08 5.15
CA LEU A 24 6.61 3.00 4.52
C LEU A 24 7.08 1.61 5.00
N VAL A 25 8.39 1.41 5.16
CA VAL A 25 8.97 0.13 5.60
C VAL A 25 8.59 -0.18 7.03
N GLU A 26 8.69 0.81 7.91
CA GLU A 26 8.31 0.67 9.31
C GLU A 26 6.83 0.28 9.41
N VAL A 27 5.95 0.99 8.68
CA VAL A 27 4.52 0.67 8.71
C VAL A 27 4.22 -0.69 8.09
N ALA A 28 4.85 -1.05 6.96
CA ALA A 28 4.61 -2.32 6.27
C ALA A 28 5.16 -3.56 7.01
N SER A 29 5.94 -3.37 8.08
CA SER A 29 6.60 -4.45 8.81
C SER A 29 5.63 -5.34 9.61
N GLY A 30 6.07 -6.58 9.87
CA GLY A 30 5.33 -7.57 10.65
C GLY A 30 4.34 -8.41 9.82
N SER A 31 3.45 -9.12 10.51
CA SER A 31 2.51 -10.08 9.89
C SER A 31 1.08 -9.55 9.82
N TRP A 32 0.89 -8.39 9.19
CA TRP A 32 -0.40 -7.73 9.09
C TRP A 32 -1.39 -8.49 8.17
N GLN A 33 -0.89 -9.26 7.20
CA GLN A 33 -1.70 -10.01 6.23
C GLN A 33 -2.72 -10.93 6.92
N ARG A 34 -2.37 -11.51 8.08
CA ARG A 34 -3.26 -12.38 8.85
C ARG A 34 -4.49 -11.68 9.42
N ARG A 35 -4.46 -10.35 9.53
CA ARG A 35 -5.55 -9.50 10.06
C ARG A 35 -6.31 -8.76 8.94
N ALA A 36 -5.99 -9.00 7.68
CA ALA A 36 -6.65 -8.37 6.55
C ALA A 36 -8.12 -8.79 6.47
N ALA A 37 -9.03 -7.82 6.33
CA ALA A 37 -10.46 -8.09 6.19
C ALA A 37 -10.78 -8.85 4.88
N CYS A 38 -9.98 -8.62 3.83
CA CYS A 38 -10.10 -9.31 2.54
C CYS A 38 -9.51 -10.73 2.53
N ARG A 39 -8.88 -11.20 3.61
CA ARG A 39 -8.13 -12.47 3.65
C ARG A 39 -8.96 -13.68 3.19
N ASP A 40 -10.24 -13.69 3.55
CA ASP A 40 -11.15 -14.80 3.28
C ASP A 40 -12.02 -14.55 2.02
N GLY A 41 -11.74 -13.46 1.27
CA GLY A 41 -12.40 -13.11 0.01
C GLY A 41 -11.78 -13.82 -1.20
N ARG A 42 -12.39 -13.66 -2.38
CA ARG A 42 -11.88 -14.26 -3.63
C ARG A 42 -10.81 -13.36 -4.24
N PRO A 43 -9.64 -13.89 -4.64
CA PRO A 43 -8.59 -13.09 -5.27
C PRO A 43 -9.09 -12.24 -6.45
N ASP A 44 -9.92 -12.81 -7.32
CA ASP A 44 -10.43 -12.15 -8.53
C ASP A 44 -11.17 -10.82 -8.24
N ASP A 45 -11.73 -10.65 -7.03
CA ASP A 45 -12.38 -9.39 -6.64
C ASP A 45 -11.35 -8.26 -6.47
N TRP A 46 -10.12 -8.56 -6.04
CA TRP A 46 -9.04 -7.57 -5.84
C TRP A 46 -8.10 -7.42 -7.04
N PHE A 47 -8.19 -8.28 -8.04
CA PHE A 47 -7.33 -8.27 -9.22
C PHE A 47 -8.19 -8.23 -10.51
N PRO A 48 -8.86 -7.09 -10.79
CA PRO A 48 -9.68 -6.97 -11.99
C PRO A 48 -8.83 -7.02 -13.26
N GLU A 49 -9.41 -7.51 -14.36
CA GLU A 49 -8.75 -7.53 -15.67
C GLU A 49 -8.43 -6.11 -16.18
N ASP A 50 -9.28 -5.14 -15.82
CA ASP A 50 -9.14 -3.75 -16.23
C ASP A 50 -9.14 -2.84 -14.99
N GLU A 51 -7.96 -2.51 -14.47
CA GLU A 51 -7.81 -1.66 -13.26
C GLU A 51 -8.31 -0.22 -13.44
N GLN A 52 -8.47 0.21 -14.70
CA GLN A 52 -9.02 1.52 -15.01
C GLN A 52 -10.55 1.56 -14.88
N ASP A 53 -11.20 0.40 -14.82
CA ASP A 53 -12.63 0.31 -14.53
C ASP A 53 -12.89 0.51 -13.03
N GLY A 54 -13.22 1.75 -12.66
CA GLY A 54 -13.55 2.12 -11.29
C GLY A 54 -14.76 1.36 -10.70
N SER A 55 -15.59 0.72 -11.54
CA SER A 55 -16.72 -0.09 -11.06
C SER A 55 -16.26 -1.40 -10.42
N ALA A 56 -15.23 -2.04 -10.98
CA ALA A 56 -14.62 -3.25 -10.42
C ALA A 56 -13.92 -2.97 -9.08
N ALA A 57 -13.43 -1.74 -8.89
CA ALA A 57 -12.78 -1.33 -7.65
C ALA A 57 -13.75 -0.98 -6.50
N PHE A 58 -15.05 -0.83 -6.77
CA PHE A 58 -15.99 -0.30 -5.79
C PHE A 58 -16.17 -1.20 -4.55
N GLU A 59 -16.49 -2.47 -4.75
CA GLU A 59 -16.67 -3.43 -3.64
C GLU A 59 -15.36 -3.69 -2.86
N PRO A 60 -14.22 -3.94 -3.52
CA PRO A 60 -12.93 -4.07 -2.84
C PRO A 60 -12.57 -2.83 -2.00
N ARG A 61 -12.83 -1.62 -2.53
CA ARG A 61 -12.61 -0.36 -1.79
C ARG A 61 -13.48 -0.27 -0.53
N ARG A 62 -14.73 -0.73 -0.59
CA ARG A 62 -15.58 -0.79 0.62
C ARG A 62 -14.96 -1.68 1.69
N VAL A 63 -14.44 -2.85 1.31
CA VAL A 63 -13.74 -3.75 2.23
C VAL A 63 -12.48 -3.10 2.80
N CYS A 64 -11.69 -2.43 1.95
CA CYS A 64 -10.49 -1.72 2.37
C CYS A 64 -10.79 -0.58 3.35
N GLY A 65 -11.89 0.15 3.17
CA GLY A 65 -12.27 1.29 4.02
C GLY A 65 -12.49 0.95 5.50
N GLY A 66 -12.86 -0.30 5.82
CA GLY A 66 -12.99 -0.80 7.19
C GLY A 66 -11.82 -1.69 7.64
N CYS A 67 -10.82 -1.89 6.80
CA CYS A 67 -9.78 -2.88 7.06
C CYS A 67 -8.78 -2.37 8.11
N PRO A 68 -8.54 -3.10 9.23
CA PRO A 68 -7.66 -2.66 10.31
C PRO A 68 -6.17 -2.62 9.90
N VAL A 69 -5.83 -3.15 8.73
CA VAL A 69 -4.47 -3.18 8.18
C VAL A 69 -4.32 -2.40 6.88
N ALA A 70 -5.28 -1.52 6.54
CA ALA A 70 -5.23 -0.73 5.31
C ALA A 70 -3.92 0.08 5.19
N ARG A 71 -3.44 0.66 6.29
CA ARG A 71 -2.16 1.38 6.35
C ARG A 71 -0.98 0.51 5.94
N GLN A 72 -0.85 -0.67 6.54
CA GLN A 72 0.24 -1.60 6.27
C GLN A 72 0.16 -2.16 4.84
N CYS A 73 -1.06 -2.47 4.39
CA CYS A 73 -1.34 -2.96 3.05
C CYS A 73 -0.95 -1.94 1.97
N LEU A 74 -1.35 -0.67 2.13
CA LEU A 74 -0.94 0.39 1.20
C LEU A 74 0.57 0.61 1.24
N SER A 75 1.17 0.64 2.44
CA SER A 75 2.62 0.86 2.57
C SER A 75 3.42 -0.24 1.88
N TRP A 76 2.99 -1.50 1.99
CA TRP A 76 3.58 -2.61 1.25
C TRP A 76 3.45 -2.41 -0.26
N ALA A 77 2.24 -2.10 -0.75
CA ALA A 77 1.98 -1.93 -2.18
C ALA A 77 2.60 -0.66 -2.79
N LEU A 78 3.02 0.31 -1.98
CA LEU A 78 3.85 1.43 -2.44
C LEU A 78 5.33 1.06 -2.48
N LEU A 79 5.76 0.05 -1.71
CA LEU A 79 7.13 -0.46 -1.70
C LEU A 79 7.36 -1.51 -2.78
N ALA A 80 6.34 -2.29 -3.12
CA ALA A 80 6.35 -3.34 -4.13
C ALA A 80 5.46 -2.94 -5.30
N ASP A 81 5.86 -3.28 -6.53
CA ASP A 81 5.08 -3.05 -7.76
C ASP A 81 3.94 -4.08 -7.88
N GLU A 82 3.04 -4.06 -6.89
CA GLU A 82 1.90 -4.99 -6.83
C GLU A 82 0.84 -4.58 -7.85
N GLN A 83 0.19 -5.57 -8.46
CA GLN A 83 -1.01 -5.36 -9.27
C GLN A 83 -2.26 -5.53 -8.40
N GLY A 84 -3.38 -4.98 -8.84
CA GLY A 84 -4.67 -5.05 -8.19
C GLY A 84 -4.89 -3.95 -7.14
N ILE A 85 -5.89 -4.19 -6.30
CA ILE A 85 -6.39 -3.25 -5.31
C ILE A 85 -5.75 -3.53 -3.96
N TRP A 86 -4.93 -2.58 -3.50
CA TRP A 86 -4.21 -2.67 -2.22
C TRP A 86 -4.49 -1.44 -1.38
N GLY A 87 -4.85 -1.65 -0.11
CA GLY A 87 -5.17 -0.54 0.80
C GLY A 87 -6.26 0.39 0.28
N GLY A 88 -7.12 -0.07 -0.64
CA GLY A 88 -8.17 0.73 -1.30
C GLY A 88 -7.71 1.51 -2.53
N THR A 89 -6.49 1.26 -3.03
CA THR A 89 -5.91 1.94 -4.20
C THR A 89 -5.67 0.96 -5.35
N THR A 90 -5.81 1.41 -6.60
CA THR A 90 -5.36 0.68 -7.81
C THR A 90 -3.87 0.92 -8.09
N GLY A 91 -3.27 0.19 -9.04
CA GLY A 91 -1.89 0.44 -9.45
C GLY A 91 -1.67 1.87 -9.94
N THR A 92 -2.56 2.36 -10.81
CA THR A 92 -2.50 3.73 -11.34
C THR A 92 -2.59 4.81 -10.24
N GLU A 93 -3.41 4.58 -9.20
CA GLU A 93 -3.48 5.49 -8.06
C GLU A 93 -2.19 5.47 -7.23
N ARG A 94 -1.56 4.29 -7.09
CA ARG A 94 -0.26 4.18 -6.43
C ARG A 94 0.85 4.89 -7.21
N ASP A 95 0.83 4.84 -8.54
CA ASP A 95 1.76 5.61 -9.38
C ASP A 95 1.64 7.12 -9.14
N ALA A 96 0.41 7.62 -9.04
CA ALA A 96 0.15 9.04 -8.72
C ALA A 96 0.68 9.40 -7.32
N ILE A 97 0.43 8.55 -6.32
CA ILE A 97 0.97 8.71 -4.96
C ILE A 97 2.50 8.75 -4.97
N LEU A 98 3.15 7.82 -5.68
CA LEU A 98 4.61 7.75 -5.76
C LEU A 98 5.21 8.98 -6.47
N ALA A 99 4.55 9.49 -7.50
CA ALA A 99 4.95 10.73 -8.18
C ALA A 99 4.88 11.94 -7.23
N ASP A 100 3.79 12.08 -6.48
CA ASP A 100 3.63 13.15 -5.48
C ASP A 100 4.72 13.07 -4.40
N LEU A 101 4.94 11.88 -3.82
CA LEU A 101 5.95 11.67 -2.79
C LEU A 101 7.39 11.87 -3.31
N GLY A 102 7.63 11.58 -4.59
CA GLY A 102 8.91 11.80 -5.25
C GLY A 102 9.16 13.27 -5.59
N SER A 103 8.10 14.06 -5.79
CA SER A 103 8.19 15.52 -5.94
C SER A 103 8.48 16.26 -4.63
N GLY A 104 8.36 15.57 -3.49
CA GLY A 104 8.63 16.11 -2.16
C GLY A 104 7.39 16.45 -1.33
N LEU A 105 6.19 16.07 -1.77
CA LEU A 105 5.00 16.16 -0.94
C LEU A 105 5.11 15.21 0.25
N PRO A 106 4.82 15.66 1.48
CA PRO A 106 4.88 14.79 2.65
C PRO A 106 3.73 13.78 2.65
N LEU A 107 3.96 12.59 3.19
CA LEU A 107 2.92 11.53 3.35
C LEU A 107 1.60 12.05 3.96
N GLY A 108 1.69 13.00 4.92
CA GLY A 108 0.53 13.61 5.57
C GLY A 108 -0.31 14.55 4.69
N ARG A 109 0.11 14.81 3.45
CA ARG A 109 -0.61 15.65 2.48
C ARG A 109 -1.19 14.86 1.29
N VAL A 110 -0.80 13.60 1.15
CA VAL A 110 -1.33 12.72 0.11
C VAL A 110 -2.51 11.93 0.73
N PRO A 111 -3.75 12.07 0.22
CA PRO A 111 -4.97 11.57 0.88
C PRO A 111 -4.91 10.10 1.31
N ALA A 112 -4.38 9.22 0.45
CA ALA A 112 -4.26 7.80 0.75
C ALA A 112 -3.25 7.48 1.87
N THR A 113 -2.29 8.38 2.11
CA THR A 113 -1.20 8.19 3.07
C THR A 113 -1.30 9.12 4.28
N GLU A 114 -2.34 9.93 4.42
CA GLU A 114 -2.55 10.83 5.56
C GLU A 114 -2.46 10.06 6.88
N ALA A 115 -3.11 8.89 6.91
CA ALA A 115 -3.10 8.00 8.04
C ALA A 115 -1.70 7.45 8.35
N LEU A 116 -0.75 7.42 7.40
CA LEU A 116 0.63 6.93 7.59
C LEU A 116 1.54 7.92 8.30
N ALA A 117 1.20 9.21 8.27
CA ALA A 117 2.00 10.29 8.86
C ALA A 117 1.74 10.51 10.37
N ALA A 118 0.78 9.77 10.93
CA ALA A 118 0.47 9.72 12.36
C ALA A 118 1.11 8.49 13.02
#